data_AF-A0A522H0K3-F1
#
_entry.id   AF-A0A522H0K3-F1
#
_cell.length_a   1.000
_cell.length_b   1.000
_cell.length_c   1.000
_cell.angle_alpha   90.00
_cell.angle_beta   90.00
_cell.angle_gamma   90.00
#
_symmetry.space_group_name_H-M   'P 1'
#
loop_
_entity.id
_entity.type
_entity.pdbx_description
1 polymer ?
#
loop_
_entity_poly.entity_id
_entity_poly.type
_entity_poly.pdbx_seq_one_letter_code
_entity_poly.pdbx_strand_id
1 'polypeptide(L)'
;MTNSTTAVIDQALKLKASERAAIAERLLLSLDVPDPDIDAAWAREANTRIEAHDRGEIESVPAEGVFAKYKAAGTGTVEVK
;
A
#
# COMPACT_ATOMS: atom_id res chain seq x y z
N MET A 1 23.84 7.04 -4.10
CA MET A 1 23.70 6.61 -2.69
C MET A 1 24.94 7.03 -1.92
N THR A 2 24.79 7.48 -0.68
CA THR A 2 25.95 7.74 0.18
C THR A 2 26.44 6.42 0.79
N ASN A 3 27.70 6.38 1.21
CA ASN A 3 28.24 5.21 1.94
C ASN A 3 27.41 4.88 3.20
N SER A 4 26.81 5.89 3.83
CA SER A 4 25.94 5.71 5.00
C SER A 4 24.63 4.99 4.65
N THR A 5 24.03 5.31 3.50
CA THR A 5 22.78 4.66 3.06
C THR A 5 23.00 3.17 2.81
N THR A 6 24.08 2.82 2.11
CA THR A 6 24.43 1.42 1.82
C THR A 6 24.70 0.64 3.12
N ALA A 7 25.44 1.22 4.07
CA ALA A 7 25.73 0.57 5.34
C ALA A 7 24.46 0.23 6.15
N VAL A 8 23.48 1.14 6.18
CA VAL A 8 22.19 0.92 6.88
C VAL A 8 21.39 -0.20 6.21
N ILE A 9 21.36 -0.23 4.86
CA ILE A 9 20.69 -1.30 4.11
C ILE A 9 21.34 -2.66 4.40
N ASP A 10 22.67 -2.74 4.32
CA ASP A 10 23.40 -3.98 4.57
C ASP A 10 23.21 -4.51 6.00
N GLN A 11 23.05 -3.62 6.98
CA GLN A 11 22.72 -3.99 8.35
C GLN A 11 21.28 -4.50 8.47
N ALA A 12 20.31 -3.79 7.89
CA ALA A 12 18.90 -4.18 7.93
C ALA A 12 18.69 -5.55 7.26
N LEU A 13 19.35 -5.82 6.13
CA LEU A 13 19.21 -7.09 5.41
C LEU A 13 19.71 -8.31 6.20
N LYS A 14 20.54 -8.14 7.23
CA LYS A 14 21.01 -9.21 8.11
C LYS A 14 20.00 -9.61 9.19
N LEU A 15 18.96 -8.82 9.42
CA LEU A 15 17.94 -9.08 10.44
C LEU A 15 16.93 -10.13 9.98
N LYS A 16 16.15 -10.68 10.92
CA LYS A 16 15.03 -11.58 10.61
C LYS A 16 13.94 -10.82 9.83
N ALA A 17 13.11 -11.56 9.11
CA ALA A 17 12.07 -10.97 8.28
C ALA A 17 11.11 -10.04 9.05
N SER A 18 10.72 -10.42 10.27
CA SER A 18 9.85 -9.60 11.13
C SER A 18 10.50 -8.27 11.55
N GLU A 19 11.79 -8.29 11.89
CA GLU A 19 12.54 -7.08 12.26
C GLU A 19 12.73 -6.15 11.05
N ARG A 20 12.98 -6.71 9.87
CA ARG A 20 13.03 -5.94 8.62
C ARG A 20 11.69 -5.28 8.31
N ALA A 21 10.58 -6.00 8.50
CA ALA A 21 9.25 -5.45 8.31
C ALA A 21 8.98 -4.26 9.25
N ALA A 22 9.36 -4.38 10.53
CA ALA A 22 9.23 -3.28 11.50
C ALA A 22 10.08 -2.06 11.12
N ILE A 23 11.30 -2.25 10.59
CA ILE A 23 12.12 -1.14 10.09
C ILE A 23 11.47 -0.50 8.87
N ALA A 24 11.00 -1.30 7.91
CA ALA A 24 10.35 -0.80 6.70
C ALA A 24 9.10 0.03 7.04
N GLU A 25 8.27 -0.43 7.98
CA GLU A 25 7.11 0.30 8.47
C GLU A 25 7.49 1.66 9.05
N ARG A 26 8.50 1.71 9.93
CA ARG A 26 8.96 2.98 10.53
C ARG A 26 9.53 3.95 9.50
N LEU A 27 10.25 3.44 8.49
CA LEU A 27 10.74 4.26 7.38
C LEU A 27 9.58 4.78 6.53
N LEU A 28 8.60 3.94 6.19
CA LEU A 28 7.41 4.36 5.45
C LEU A 28 6.63 5.44 6.21
N LEU A 29 6.40 5.25 7.51
CA LEU A 29 5.74 6.25 8.36
C LEU A 29 6.51 7.58 8.42
N SER A 30 7.84 7.56 8.31
CA SER A 30 8.63 8.79 8.28
C SER A 30 8.47 9.59 6.97
N LEU A 31 8.00 8.94 5.91
CA LEU A 31 7.69 9.56 4.62
C LEU A 31 6.22 9.99 4.51
N ASP A 32 5.36 9.50 5.41
CA ASP A 32 3.92 9.79 5.47
C ASP A 32 3.66 11.16 6.13
N VAL A 33 4.24 12.20 5.54
CA VAL A 33 4.02 13.59 5.95
C VAL A 33 2.80 14.11 5.20
N PRO A 34 1.72 14.52 5.90
CA PRO A 34 0.52 15.03 5.25
C PRO A 34 0.83 16.27 4.41
N ASP A 35 0.35 16.27 3.17
CA ASP A 35 0.40 17.40 2.26
C ASP A 35 -1.04 17.81 1.90
N PRO A 36 -1.53 18.94 2.44
CA PRO A 36 -2.90 19.38 2.22
C PRO A 36 -3.26 19.59 0.74
N ASP A 37 -2.29 19.92 -0.11
CA ASP A 37 -2.54 20.13 -1.54
C ASP A 37 -2.74 18.79 -2.25
N ILE A 38 -1.99 17.77 -1.84
CA ILE A 38 -2.19 16.39 -2.30
C ILE A 38 -3.55 15.88 -1.81
N ASP A 39 -3.87 16.05 -0.52
CA ASP A 39 -5.16 15.62 0.03
C ASP A 39 -6.35 16.26 -0.70
N ALA A 40 -6.25 17.56 -0.99
CA ALA A 40 -7.26 18.28 -1.76
C ALA A 40 -7.36 17.77 -3.21
N ALA A 41 -6.23 17.42 -3.85
CA ALA A 41 -6.23 16.84 -5.18
C ALA A 41 -6.89 15.45 -5.21
N TRP A 42 -6.60 14.60 -4.24
CA TRP A 42 -7.23 13.28 -4.10
C TRP A 42 -8.72 13.38 -3.83
N ALA A 43 -9.15 14.30 -2.96
CA ALA A 43 -10.56 14.53 -2.68
C ALA A 43 -11.33 14.97 -3.94
N ARG A 44 -10.77 15.91 -4.72
CA ARG A 44 -11.36 16.33 -6.00
C ARG A 44 -11.47 15.19 -6.99
N GLU A 45 -10.40 14.42 -7.18
CA GLU A 45 -10.38 13.28 -8.10
C GLU A 45 -11.39 12.19 -7.69
N ALA A 46 -11.43 11.85 -6.40
CA ALA A 46 -12.37 10.85 -5.88
C ALA A 46 -13.82 11.27 -6.14
N ASN A 47 -14.19 12.51 -5.82
CA ASN A 47 -15.53 13.04 -6.08
C ASN A 47 -15.86 13.06 -7.58
N THR A 48 -14.91 13.51 -8.41
CA THR A 48 -15.08 13.54 -9.87
C THR A 48 -15.38 12.15 -10.43
N ARG A 49 -14.68 11.11 -9.94
CA ARG A 49 -14.92 9.72 -10.37
C ARG A 49 -16.26 9.18 -9.92
N ILE A 50 -16.71 9.52 -8.70
CA ILE A 50 -18.04 9.14 -8.21
C ILE A 50 -19.10 9.77 -9.09
N GLU A 51 -19.02 11.07 -9.36
CA GLU A 51 -20.02 11.76 -10.19
C GLU A 51 -20.04 11.22 -11.63
N ALA A 52 -18.88 10.91 -12.22
CA ALA A 52 -18.81 10.31 -13.55
C ALA A 52 -19.40 8.90 -13.59
N HIS A 53 -19.19 8.09 -12.54
CA HIS A 53 -19.84 6.80 -12.38
C HIS A 53 -21.37 6.93 -12.24
N ASP A 54 -21.84 7.87 -11.43
CA ASP A 54 -23.28 8.14 -11.24
C ASP A 54 -23.95 8.60 -12.55
N ARG A 55 -23.21 9.31 -13.42
CA ARG A 55 -23.65 9.68 -14.78
C ARG A 55 -23.53 8.55 -15.81
N GLY A 56 -22.95 7.41 -15.45
CA GLY A 56 -22.72 6.27 -16.34
C GLY A 56 -21.56 6.45 -17.32
N GLU A 57 -20.67 7.43 -17.09
CA GLU A 57 -19.49 7.70 -17.92
C GLU A 57 -18.32 6.76 -17.61
N ILE A 58 -18.33 6.15 -16.41
CA ILE A 58 -17.33 5.20 -15.95
C ILE A 58 -18.04 3.94 -15.46
N GLU A 59 -17.59 2.77 -15.91
CA GLU A 59 -18.09 1.48 -15.44
C GLU A 59 -17.41 1.04 -14.14
N SER A 60 -18.17 0.39 -13.27
CA SER A 60 -17.66 -0.28 -12.07
C SER A 60 -17.69 -1.80 -12.22
N VAL A 61 -16.73 -2.49 -11.63
CA VAL A 61 -16.77 -3.95 -11.49
C VAL A 61 -17.36 -4.35 -10.13
N PRO A 62 -18.18 -5.42 -10.05
CA PRO A 62 -18.69 -5.92 -8.77
C PRO A 62 -17.56 -6.35 -7.84
N ALA A 63 -17.65 -5.95 -6.58
CA ALA A 63 -16.65 -6.27 -5.56
C ALA A 63 -16.49 -7.79 -5.39
N GLU A 64 -17.58 -8.55 -5.48
CA GLU A 64 -17.59 -10.01 -5.37
C GLU A 64 -16.70 -10.66 -6.44
N GLY A 65 -16.70 -10.11 -7.67
CA GLY A 65 -15.86 -10.59 -8.76
C GLY A 65 -14.37 -10.32 -8.54
N VAL A 66 -14.02 -9.23 -7.85
CA VAL A 66 -12.65 -8.92 -7.45
C VAL A 66 -12.20 -9.87 -6.35
N PHE A 67 -13.00 -10.02 -5.29
CA PHE A 67 -12.64 -10.82 -4.11
C PHE A 67 -12.67 -12.33 -4.36
N ALA A 68 -13.44 -12.82 -5.33
CA ALA A 68 -13.51 -14.24 -5.67
C ALA A 68 -12.12 -14.86 -5.94
N LYS A 69 -11.20 -14.10 -6.56
CA LYS A 69 -9.83 -14.54 -6.88
C LYS A 69 -8.98 -14.79 -5.63
N TYR A 70 -9.30 -14.16 -4.52
CA TYR A 70 -8.54 -14.25 -3.27
C TYR A 70 -9.18 -15.20 -2.25
N LYS A 71 -10.49 -15.46 -2.35
CA LYS A 71 -11.18 -16.44 -1.49
C LYS A 71 -10.70 -17.88 -1.71
N ALA A 72 -10.31 -18.23 -2.93
CA ALA A 72 -9.81 -19.58 -3.25
C ALA A 72 -8.35 -19.84 -2.78
N ALA A 73 -7.59 -18.78 -2.47
CA ALA A 73 -6.19 -18.88 -2.03
C ALA A 73 -6.03 -18.92 -0.49
N GLY A 74 -7.14 -18.86 0.25
CA GLY A 74 -7.16 -18.71 1.72
C GLY A 74 -6.86 -19.97 2.55
N THR A 75 -6.42 -21.09 1.96
CA THR A 75 -5.96 -22.28 2.72
C THR A 75 -4.44 -22.34 2.88
N GLY A 76 -3.73 -21.24 2.65
CA GLY A 76 -2.33 -21.11 3.05
C GLY A 76 -2.25 -20.84 4.53
N THR A 77 -2.09 -21.88 5.35
CA THR A 77 -1.57 -21.76 6.71
C THR A 77 -0.29 -20.92 6.68
N VAL A 78 -0.32 -19.73 7.26
CA VAL A 78 0.89 -18.99 7.59
C VAL A 78 1.51 -19.69 8.81
N GLU A 79 2.24 -20.77 8.57
CA GLU A 79 3.17 -21.28 9.56
C GLU A 79 4.30 -20.27 9.69
N VAL A 80 4.24 -19.47 10.75
CA VAL A 80 5.37 -18.69 11.21
C VAL A 80 6.43 -19.69 11.69
N LYS A 81 7.43 -19.96 10.86
CA LYS A 81 8.65 -20.67 11.25
C LYS A 81 9.72 -19.67 11.73
#